data_AF-A0A059LGZ9-F1
#
_entry.id   AF-A0A059LGZ9-F1
#
_cell.length_a   1.000
_cell.length_b   1.000
_cell.length_c   1.000
_cell.angle_alpha   90.00
_cell.angle_beta   90.00
_cell.angle_gamma   90.00
#
_symmetry.space_group_name_H-M   'P 1'
#
loop_
_entity.id
_entity.type
_entity.pdbx_description
1 polymer ?
#
loop_
_entity_poly.entity_id
_entity_poly.type
_entity_poly.pdbx_seq_one_letter_code
_entity_poly.pdbx_strand_id
1 'polypeptide(L)'
;AMPEVAPLAIDRFEGVRSALRSAGVPSEWQVVHLDITCDGCETEPIVGHRYSCSACEDRDLCETCMRGLISARVRRSAGASSSGTDWRALESQVPCLSPAHAFSRVTSGPERMAVFIKQGMEDQGDSLQRFLATFRPSRASCADVAWICVSVGPESAPEPGDDDGRSSLPESERIEEALREAGMLLKRGESPTHALVARLARRWGILQGKWLLFPGSATDADRAWELVARATVEGRFFGEAKVSPCRTDAKRGKESAMEETSKRRGDKDVNDTRHEVPNPEQPSPSPMSRSTDLSGRKRQSEPSPHVICVYTPDYLDARSVEQVAVTLASIGLPASCRSFRYKPDMYTHLGVYASSMRGQQRSCSAENEAPRDPLDALAQLKPCVYTASSGEAHGRTRVDDIYGLFRRRQ
;
A
#
# COMPACT_ATOMS: atom_id res chain seq x y z
N ALA A 1 -28.73 1.43 -44.08
CA ALA A 1 -28.65 1.11 -42.65
C ALA A 1 -27.43 1.83 -42.09
N MET A 2 -27.62 2.71 -41.10
CA MET A 2 -26.49 3.30 -40.37
C MET A 2 -25.86 2.20 -39.51
N PRO A 3 -24.52 2.15 -39.38
CA PRO A 3 -23.89 1.16 -38.50
C PRO A 3 -24.29 1.49 -37.05
N GLU A 4 -24.83 0.48 -36.38
CA GLU A 4 -25.17 0.50 -34.97
C GLU A 4 -23.86 0.66 -34.17
N VAL A 5 -23.63 1.85 -33.62
CA VAL A 5 -22.47 2.13 -32.78
C VAL A 5 -22.71 1.40 -31.46
N ALA A 6 -21.96 0.32 -31.23
CA ALA A 6 -21.94 -0.35 -29.93
C ALA A 6 -21.64 0.69 -28.84
N PRO A 7 -22.41 0.73 -27.73
CA PRO A 7 -22.16 1.71 -26.68
C PRO A 7 -20.73 1.52 -26.18
N LEU A 8 -19.90 2.56 -26.31
CA LEU A 8 -18.55 2.59 -25.75
C LEU A 8 -18.66 2.17 -24.29
N ALA A 9 -18.01 1.06 -23.94
CA ALA A 9 -17.95 0.60 -22.56
C ALA A 9 -17.41 1.76 -21.72
N ILE A 10 -18.25 2.35 -20.88
CA ILE A 10 -17.85 3.45 -20.00
C ILE A 10 -16.73 2.90 -19.14
N ASP A 11 -15.53 3.47 -19.28
CA ASP A 11 -14.40 3.08 -18.44
C ASP A 11 -14.80 3.30 -16.97
N ARG A 12 -14.91 2.19 -16.24
CA ARG A 12 -15.37 2.18 -14.84
C ARG A 12 -14.48 2.99 -13.91
N PHE A 13 -13.25 3.33 -14.33
CA PHE A 13 -12.29 4.14 -13.57
C PHE A 13 -12.32 5.63 -13.94
N GLU A 14 -13.06 6.02 -14.97
CA GLU A 14 -13.03 7.38 -15.50
C GLU A 14 -13.51 8.43 -14.49
N GLY A 15 -14.46 8.07 -13.61
CA GLY A 15 -14.89 8.97 -12.53
C GLY A 15 -13.74 9.38 -11.60
N VAL A 16 -12.91 8.41 -11.20
CA VAL A 16 -11.73 8.65 -10.36
C VAL A 16 -10.70 9.47 -11.12
N ARG A 17 -10.39 9.11 -12.37
CA ARG A 17 -9.41 9.86 -13.18
C ARG A 17 -9.85 11.30 -13.42
N SER A 18 -11.14 11.53 -13.67
CA SER A 18 -11.70 12.86 -13.84
C SER A 18 -11.52 13.70 -12.56
N ALA A 19 -11.82 13.13 -11.39
CA ALA A 19 -11.61 13.80 -10.11
C ALA A 19 -10.14 14.15 -9.87
N LEU A 20 -9.21 13.21 -10.14
CA LEU A 20 -7.76 13.44 -9.98
C LEU A 20 -7.19 14.50 -10.94
N ARG A 21 -7.83 14.74 -12.08
CA ARG A 21 -7.42 15.78 -13.05
C ARG A 21 -8.02 17.16 -12.73
N SER A 22 -9.11 17.19 -11.97
CA SER A 22 -9.91 18.39 -11.73
C SER A 22 -9.24 19.33 -10.75
N ALA A 23 -9.23 20.62 -11.08
CA ALA A 23 -8.66 21.67 -10.22
C ALA A 23 -9.64 22.15 -9.12
N GLY A 24 -10.90 21.71 -9.16
CA GLY A 24 -11.97 22.13 -8.25
C GLY A 24 -12.38 21.09 -7.23
N VAL A 25 -11.46 20.25 -6.77
CA VAL A 25 -11.74 19.35 -5.63
C VAL A 25 -11.85 20.18 -4.33
N PRO A 26 -12.71 19.79 -3.36
CA PRO A 26 -12.77 20.43 -2.06
C PRO A 26 -11.40 20.50 -1.38
N SER A 27 -11.16 21.50 -0.53
CA SER A 27 -9.93 21.69 0.24
C SER A 27 -9.55 20.50 1.14
N GLU A 28 -10.55 19.70 1.51
CA GLU A 28 -10.45 18.50 2.32
C GLU A 28 -9.85 17.32 1.53
N TRP A 29 -9.77 17.43 0.20
CA TRP A 29 -9.29 16.36 -0.68
C TRP A 29 -7.90 16.70 -1.19
N GLN A 30 -6.97 15.79 -0.99
CA GLN A 30 -5.59 15.95 -1.43
C GLN A 30 -5.16 14.76 -2.29
N VAL A 31 -4.33 15.06 -3.28
CA VAL A 31 -3.55 14.06 -4.00
C VAL A 31 -2.13 14.15 -3.49
N VAL A 32 -1.65 13.09 -2.84
CA VAL A 32 -0.29 13.01 -2.30
C VAL A 32 0.53 12.10 -3.20
N HIS A 33 1.74 12.50 -3.57
CA HIS A 33 2.67 11.70 -4.39
C HIS A 33 3.76 11.15 -3.47
N LEU A 34 3.65 9.86 -3.11
CA LEU A 34 4.56 9.18 -2.19
C LEU A 34 5.98 9.08 -2.73
N ASP A 35 6.96 9.25 -1.84
CA ASP A 35 8.40 9.11 -2.14
C ASP A 35 8.86 10.02 -3.28
N ILE A 36 8.15 11.14 -3.50
CA ILE A 36 8.49 12.16 -4.48
C ILE A 36 8.82 13.46 -3.75
N THR A 37 10.07 13.88 -3.89
CA THR A 37 10.58 15.17 -3.44
C THR A 37 10.47 16.22 -4.55
N CYS A 38 10.10 17.45 -4.20
CA CYS A 38 10.18 18.57 -5.14
C CYS A 38 11.63 19.06 -5.27
N ASP A 39 12.21 19.07 -6.46
CA ASP A 39 13.57 19.58 -6.69
C ASP A 39 13.73 21.09 -6.46
N GLY A 40 12.61 21.84 -6.46
CA GLY A 40 12.65 23.29 -6.32
C GLY A 40 12.62 23.79 -4.88
N CYS A 41 11.93 23.08 -3.99
CA CYS A 41 11.73 23.50 -2.60
C CYS A 41 11.93 22.37 -1.58
N GLU A 42 12.35 21.19 -2.03
CA GLU A 42 12.67 20.02 -1.20
C GLU A 42 11.49 19.48 -0.38
N THR A 43 10.26 19.94 -0.66
CA THR A 43 9.07 19.42 0.03
C THR A 43 8.86 17.97 -0.37
N GLU A 44 8.61 17.13 0.63
CA GLU A 44 8.31 15.72 0.47
C GLU A 44 7.30 15.27 1.54
N PRO A 45 6.26 14.51 1.17
CA PRO A 45 5.83 14.22 -0.21
C PRO A 45 5.26 15.47 -0.91
N ILE A 46 5.26 15.49 -2.25
CA ILE A 46 4.51 16.51 -2.99
C ILE A 46 3.00 16.33 -2.75
N VAL A 47 2.33 17.40 -2.33
CA VAL A 47 0.86 17.48 -2.19
C VAL A 47 0.28 18.35 -3.29
N GLY A 48 -0.79 17.89 -3.93
CA GLY A 48 -1.48 18.57 -5.02
C GLY A 48 -0.95 18.19 -6.40
N HIS A 49 -0.75 19.19 -7.27
CA HIS A 49 -0.25 18.95 -8.63
C HIS A 49 1.27 18.74 -8.65
N ARG A 50 1.69 17.60 -9.20
CA ARG A 50 3.09 17.24 -9.52
C ARG A 50 3.36 17.46 -11.01
N TYR A 51 4.53 17.98 -11.33
CA TYR A 51 5.01 18.18 -12.69
C TYR A 51 6.37 17.52 -12.86
N SER A 52 6.47 16.56 -13.78
CA SER A 52 7.74 15.90 -14.07
C SER A 52 8.39 16.50 -15.33
N CYS A 53 9.72 16.56 -15.34
CA CYS A 53 10.49 16.96 -16.50
C CYS A 53 10.41 15.86 -17.57
N SER A 54 10.18 16.23 -18.84
CA SER A 54 10.18 15.26 -19.94
C SER A 54 11.57 14.87 -20.42
N ALA A 55 12.61 15.59 -19.99
CA ALA A 55 13.98 15.43 -20.47
C ALA A 55 14.95 14.93 -19.38
N CYS A 56 14.69 15.25 -18.11
CA CYS A 56 15.49 14.77 -16.98
C CYS A 56 14.78 13.61 -16.29
N GLU A 57 15.55 12.60 -15.91
CA GLU A 57 15.11 11.57 -14.97
C GLU A 57 15.02 12.16 -13.56
N ASP A 58 14.04 11.69 -12.80
CA ASP A 58 13.80 12.06 -11.39
C ASP A 58 13.82 13.56 -11.11
N ARG A 59 13.20 14.35 -12.01
CA ARG A 59 12.99 15.79 -11.80
C ARG A 59 11.51 16.12 -11.71
N ASP A 60 11.10 16.53 -10.52
CA ASP A 60 9.74 16.79 -10.12
C ASP A 60 9.58 18.15 -9.44
N LEU A 61 8.54 18.86 -9.84
CA LEU A 61 8.16 20.14 -9.25
C LEU A 61 6.75 20.08 -8.70
N CYS A 62 6.56 20.66 -7.51
CA CYS A 62 5.24 20.96 -6.99
C CYS A 62 4.59 22.11 -7.77
N GLU A 63 3.28 22.30 -7.59
CA GLU A 63 2.52 23.35 -8.27
C GLU A 63 3.11 24.75 -8.07
N THR A 64 3.53 25.07 -6.84
CA THR A 64 4.12 26.37 -6.49
C THR A 64 5.41 26.62 -7.25
N CYS A 65 6.32 25.64 -7.27
CA CYS A 65 7.58 25.73 -8.00
C CYS A 65 7.35 25.81 -9.52
N MET A 66 6.40 25.04 -10.06
CA MET A 66 6.05 25.10 -11.48
C MET A 66 5.50 26.47 -11.87
N ARG A 67 4.61 27.06 -11.04
CA ARG A 67 4.08 28.42 -11.25
C ARG A 67 5.19 29.47 -11.19
N GLY A 68 6.13 29.31 -10.26
CA GLY A 68 7.33 30.14 -10.18
C GLY A 68 8.17 30.07 -11.45
N LEU A 69 8.43 28.86 -11.97
CA LEU A 69 9.16 28.62 -13.21
C LEU A 69 8.47 29.29 -14.42
N ILE A 70 7.16 29.13 -14.57
CA ILE A 70 6.39 29.77 -15.66
C ILE A 70 6.49 31.30 -15.54
N SER A 71 6.30 31.84 -14.34
CA SER A 71 6.35 33.29 -14.10
C SER A 71 7.71 33.89 -14.44
N ALA A 72 8.79 33.19 -14.08
CA ALA A 72 10.15 33.57 -14.44
C ALA A 72 10.37 33.55 -15.97
N ARG A 73 9.86 32.53 -16.68
CA ARG A 73 9.94 32.44 -18.14
C ARG A 73 9.18 33.59 -18.84
N VAL A 74 7.96 33.90 -18.39
CA VAL A 74 7.12 34.97 -18.99
C VAL A 74 7.76 36.36 -18.81
N ARG A 75 8.26 36.69 -17.60
CA ARG A 75 8.93 37.98 -17.35
C ARG A 75 10.14 38.20 -18.28
N ARG A 76 10.86 37.11 -18.62
CA ARG A 76 11.98 37.15 -19.58
C ARG A 76 11.51 37.42 -21.00
N SER A 77 10.46 36.74 -21.48
CA SER A 77 9.89 37.00 -22.81
C SER A 77 9.38 38.43 -22.99
N ALA A 78 8.98 39.09 -21.90
CA ALA A 78 8.53 40.48 -21.89
C ALA A 78 9.68 41.52 -21.76
N GLY A 79 10.95 41.10 -21.71
CA GLY A 79 12.10 42.02 -21.63
C GLY A 79 12.23 42.79 -20.31
N ALA A 80 11.61 42.32 -19.23
CA ALA A 80 11.69 42.97 -17.92
C ALA A 80 13.09 42.79 -17.31
N SER A 81 13.76 43.91 -17.04
CA SER A 81 15.02 43.99 -16.28
C SER A 81 14.82 43.38 -14.88
N SER A 82 15.34 42.18 -14.66
CA SER A 82 15.43 41.60 -13.30
C SER A 82 16.74 42.06 -12.67
N SER A 83 16.65 42.95 -11.67
CA SER A 83 17.77 43.36 -10.83
C SER A 83 18.20 42.27 -9.82
N GLY A 84 18.13 40.99 -10.17
CA GLY A 84 18.43 39.88 -9.27
C GLY A 84 19.04 38.72 -10.04
N THR A 85 20.15 38.19 -9.49
CA THR A 85 20.91 36.98 -9.84
C THR A 85 20.90 36.57 -11.31
N ASP A 86 22.07 36.64 -11.97
CA ASP A 86 22.28 36.26 -13.37
C ASP A 86 21.72 34.86 -13.65
N TRP A 87 20.49 34.82 -14.19
CA TRP A 87 19.75 33.58 -14.41
C TRP A 87 20.49 32.64 -15.36
N ARG A 88 21.38 33.15 -16.23
CA ARG A 88 22.26 32.30 -17.05
C ARG A 88 23.23 31.49 -16.18
N ALA A 89 23.72 32.05 -15.08
CA ALA A 89 24.54 31.33 -14.11
C ALA A 89 23.72 30.25 -13.39
N LEU A 90 22.49 30.54 -12.97
CA LEU A 90 21.60 29.56 -12.35
C LEU A 90 21.19 28.45 -13.33
N GLU A 91 20.89 28.79 -14.59
CA GLU A 91 20.56 27.84 -15.68
C GLU A 91 21.75 26.94 -16.03
N SER A 92 22.98 27.48 -15.96
CA SER A 92 24.20 26.67 -16.13
C SER A 92 24.48 25.74 -14.94
N GLN A 93 24.01 26.11 -13.74
CA GLN A 93 24.16 25.32 -12.52
C GLN A 93 23.04 24.29 -12.34
N VAL A 94 21.85 24.53 -12.93
CA VAL A 94 20.67 23.67 -12.78
C VAL A 94 20.05 23.40 -14.16
N PRO A 95 20.50 22.35 -14.87
CA PRO A 95 20.09 22.05 -16.25
C PRO A 95 18.57 21.95 -16.46
N CYS A 96 17.81 21.51 -15.45
CA CYS A 96 16.35 21.38 -15.53
C CYS A 96 15.60 22.72 -15.61
N LEU A 97 16.25 23.85 -15.31
CA LEU A 97 15.65 25.19 -15.44
C LEU A 97 15.73 25.73 -16.89
N SER A 98 16.44 25.05 -17.79
CA SER A 98 16.53 25.45 -19.20
C SER A 98 15.13 25.58 -19.86
N PRO A 99 14.87 26.62 -20.66
CA PRO A 99 13.62 26.75 -21.43
C PRO A 99 13.36 25.59 -22.39
N ALA A 100 14.40 24.86 -22.79
CA ALA A 100 14.28 23.66 -23.63
C ALA A 100 13.59 22.49 -22.90
N HIS A 101 13.62 22.49 -21.56
CA HIS A 101 12.97 21.46 -20.77
C HIS A 101 11.49 21.77 -20.59
N ALA A 102 10.66 20.82 -21.00
CA ALA A 102 9.23 20.85 -20.77
C ALA A 102 8.90 20.06 -19.50
N PHE A 103 7.98 20.60 -18.72
CA PHE A 103 7.40 19.93 -17.57
C PHE A 103 5.95 19.59 -17.89
N SER A 104 5.56 18.36 -17.61
CA SER A 104 4.19 17.87 -17.83
C SER A 104 3.53 17.52 -16.51
N ARG A 105 2.25 17.85 -16.36
CA ARG A 105 1.49 17.47 -15.17
C ARG A 105 1.36 15.95 -15.12
N VAL A 106 1.75 15.35 -14.00
CA VAL A 106 1.57 13.92 -13.75
C VAL A 106 0.09 13.66 -13.43
N THR A 107 -0.58 12.90 -14.29
CA THR A 107 -2.04 12.67 -14.22
C THR A 107 -2.44 11.20 -14.03
N SER A 108 -1.47 10.30 -13.97
CA SER A 108 -1.60 8.87 -13.67
C SER A 108 -0.31 8.38 -13.02
N GLY A 109 -0.39 7.42 -12.12
CA GLY A 109 0.80 6.89 -11.46
C GLY A 109 0.48 6.11 -10.19
N PRO A 110 1.17 4.98 -9.94
CA PRO A 110 0.98 4.18 -8.73
C PRO A 110 1.47 4.87 -7.47
N GLU A 111 2.27 5.94 -7.54
CA GLU A 111 2.77 6.71 -6.40
C GLU A 111 1.70 7.57 -5.73
N ARG A 112 0.55 7.75 -6.38
CA ARG A 112 -0.47 8.70 -5.92
C ARG A 112 -1.36 8.12 -4.84
N MET A 113 -1.71 8.94 -3.87
CA MET A 113 -2.72 8.63 -2.87
C MET A 113 -3.84 9.67 -2.93
N ALA A 114 -5.08 9.20 -2.89
CA ALA A 114 -6.24 10.07 -2.69
C ALA A 114 -6.51 10.15 -1.19
N VAL A 115 -6.40 11.33 -0.60
CA VAL A 115 -6.49 11.54 0.85
C VAL A 115 -7.64 12.50 1.15
N PHE A 116 -8.53 12.08 2.04
CA PHE A 116 -9.49 12.97 2.69
C PHE A 116 -8.93 13.37 4.05
N ILE A 117 -8.86 14.67 4.33
CA ILE A 117 -8.42 15.21 5.61
C ILE A 117 -9.58 16.01 6.20
N LYS A 118 -10.09 15.55 7.35
CA LYS A 118 -11.11 16.31 8.10
C LYS A 118 -10.51 17.63 8.59
N GLN A 119 -11.13 18.76 8.22
CA GLN A 119 -10.76 20.08 8.71
C GLN A 119 -11.79 20.58 9.73
N GLY A 120 -11.38 20.80 10.98
CA GLY A 120 -12.20 21.38 12.06
C GLY A 120 -13.45 20.57 12.45
N MET A 121 -14.30 21.19 13.29
CA MET A 121 -15.56 20.60 13.77
C MET A 121 -16.75 20.77 12.80
N GLU A 122 -16.67 21.69 11.83
CA GLU A 122 -17.82 22.13 11.02
C GLU A 122 -18.01 21.36 9.70
N ASP A 123 -17.26 20.27 9.50
CA ASP A 123 -17.35 19.51 8.26
C ASP A 123 -18.69 18.76 8.18
N GLN A 124 -19.65 19.35 7.45
CA GLN A 124 -20.96 18.76 7.17
C GLN A 124 -20.71 17.49 6.34
N GLY A 125 -21.19 16.33 6.81
CA GLY A 125 -20.86 14.99 6.28
C GLY A 125 -21.02 14.74 4.77
N ASP A 126 -21.52 15.73 4.02
CA ASP A 126 -21.58 15.77 2.56
C ASP A 126 -20.21 15.72 1.88
N SER A 127 -19.15 16.32 2.44
CA SER A 127 -17.81 16.33 1.80
C SER A 127 -17.19 14.93 1.79
N LEU A 128 -17.21 14.25 2.94
CA LEU A 128 -16.79 12.85 3.06
C LEU A 128 -17.66 11.94 2.16
N GLN A 129 -18.97 12.18 2.10
CA GLN A 129 -19.86 11.39 1.24
C GLN A 129 -19.49 11.51 -0.24
N ARG A 130 -19.20 12.71 -0.72
CA ARG A 130 -18.71 12.92 -2.09
C ARG A 130 -17.37 12.22 -2.29
N PHE A 131 -16.47 12.26 -1.32
CA PHE A 131 -15.17 11.60 -1.41
C PHE A 131 -15.33 10.10 -1.58
N LEU A 132 -16.13 9.47 -0.72
CA LEU A 132 -16.40 8.03 -0.77
C LEU A 132 -17.15 7.62 -2.05
N ALA A 133 -18.03 8.48 -2.56
CA ALA A 133 -18.73 8.24 -3.82
C ALA A 133 -17.78 8.29 -5.03
N THR A 134 -16.81 9.21 -5.01
CA THR A 134 -15.80 9.38 -6.06
C THR A 134 -14.73 8.30 -5.99
N PHE A 135 -14.10 8.11 -4.82
CA PHE A 135 -12.99 7.18 -4.59
C PHE A 135 -13.48 5.88 -3.94
N ARG A 136 -14.35 5.16 -4.64
CA ARG A 136 -14.72 3.79 -4.24
C ARG A 136 -13.56 2.85 -4.52
N PRO A 137 -13.11 2.02 -3.58
CA PRO A 137 -11.97 1.12 -3.82
C PRO A 137 -12.22 0.17 -5.00
N SER A 138 -13.46 -0.28 -5.22
CA SER A 138 -13.82 -1.11 -6.37
C SER A 138 -13.76 -0.40 -7.73
N ARG A 139 -13.82 0.94 -7.74
CA ARG A 139 -13.82 1.79 -8.94
C ARG A 139 -12.60 2.69 -9.05
N ALA A 140 -11.60 2.48 -8.20
CA ALA A 140 -10.28 3.06 -8.31
C ALA A 140 -9.31 1.97 -8.79
N SER A 141 -8.43 2.31 -9.72
CA SER A 141 -7.44 1.38 -10.24
C SER A 141 -6.08 1.61 -9.56
N CYS A 142 -5.37 0.52 -9.27
CA CYS A 142 -4.03 0.60 -8.68
C CYS A 142 -2.96 1.23 -9.61
N ALA A 143 -3.31 1.50 -10.87
CA ALA A 143 -2.46 2.26 -11.79
C ALA A 143 -2.70 3.78 -11.70
N ASP A 144 -3.84 4.18 -11.12
CA ASP A 144 -4.22 5.58 -10.98
C ASP A 144 -3.92 6.10 -9.57
N VAL A 145 -4.04 5.26 -8.54
CA VAL A 145 -3.73 5.55 -7.14
C VAL A 145 -3.21 4.29 -6.45
N ALA A 146 -2.22 4.40 -5.55
CA ALA A 146 -1.78 3.33 -4.66
C ALA A 146 -2.72 3.11 -3.48
N TRP A 147 -3.22 4.20 -2.89
CA TRP A 147 -4.05 4.17 -1.69
C TRP A 147 -5.15 5.21 -1.72
N ILE A 148 -6.26 4.88 -1.08
CA ILE A 148 -7.33 5.81 -0.74
C ILE A 148 -7.33 5.91 0.78
N CYS A 149 -7.29 7.12 1.31
CA CYS A 149 -7.00 7.36 2.72
C CYS A 149 -7.98 8.36 3.31
N VAL A 150 -8.29 8.17 4.58
CA VAL A 150 -8.94 9.19 5.39
C VAL A 150 -8.10 9.43 6.64
N SER A 151 -7.92 10.69 6.99
CA SER A 151 -7.18 11.12 8.16
C SER A 151 -7.95 12.22 8.90
N VAL A 152 -7.79 12.26 10.22
CA VAL A 152 -8.25 13.37 11.05
C VAL A 152 -7.07 14.31 11.30
N GLY A 153 -7.28 15.62 11.10
CA GLY A 153 -6.23 16.62 11.32
C GLY A 153 -5.66 16.62 12.75
N PRO A 154 -4.49 17.27 12.94
CA PRO A 154 -3.69 17.19 14.17
C PRO A 154 -4.37 17.73 15.44
N GLU A 155 -5.49 18.47 15.34
CA GLU A 155 -6.25 18.97 16.50
C GLU A 155 -6.86 17.87 17.39
N SER A 156 -6.80 16.60 16.95
CA SER A 156 -7.25 15.43 17.71
C SER A 156 -6.13 14.48 18.12
N ALA A 157 -4.88 14.77 17.72
CA ALA A 157 -3.73 14.04 18.21
C ALA A 157 -3.41 14.53 19.63
N PRO A 158 -3.15 13.64 20.61
CA PRO A 158 -2.61 14.08 21.88
C PRO A 158 -1.32 14.84 21.63
N GLU A 159 -1.20 16.04 22.21
CA GLU A 159 0.04 16.81 22.24
C GLU A 159 1.19 15.85 22.60
N PRO A 160 2.31 15.84 21.85
CA PRO A 160 3.43 14.98 22.17
C PRO A 160 3.86 15.28 23.61
N GLY A 161 3.67 14.29 24.48
CA GLY A 161 4.10 14.37 25.87
C GLY A 161 5.59 14.65 25.95
N ASP A 162 6.00 15.29 27.05
CA ASP A 162 7.34 15.78 27.32
C ASP A 162 8.45 14.90 26.71
N ASP A 163 9.25 15.54 25.84
CA ASP A 163 10.46 15.06 25.18
C ASP A 163 11.17 13.94 25.96
N ASP A 164 10.92 12.70 25.56
CA ASP A 164 11.43 11.47 26.17
C ASP A 164 12.83 11.09 25.65
N GLY A 165 13.57 12.06 25.07
CA GLY A 165 14.88 11.82 24.47
C GLY A 165 14.81 10.93 23.23
N ARG A 166 13.64 10.88 22.59
CA ARG A 166 13.39 10.14 21.35
C ARG A 166 14.15 10.84 20.22
N SER A 167 14.95 10.06 19.50
CA SER A 167 15.81 10.52 18.42
C SER A 167 15.10 11.52 17.48
N SER A 168 15.66 12.73 17.33
CA SER A 168 15.18 13.80 16.45
C SER A 168 15.31 13.48 14.95
N LEU A 169 15.74 12.27 14.63
CA LEU A 169 15.94 11.81 13.26
C LEU A 169 14.59 11.57 12.54
N PRO A 170 14.54 11.75 11.21
CA PRO A 170 13.43 11.31 10.37
C PRO A 170 13.09 9.84 10.58
N GLU A 171 11.83 9.46 10.32
CA GLU A 171 11.37 8.07 10.54
C GLU A 171 12.17 7.04 9.71
N SER A 172 12.52 7.37 8.46
CA SER A 172 13.34 6.53 7.59
C SER A 172 14.70 6.19 8.23
N GLU A 173 15.39 7.19 8.77
CA GLU A 173 16.67 7.00 9.45
C GLU A 173 16.52 6.17 10.73
N ARG A 174 15.44 6.40 11.50
CA ARG A 174 15.13 5.57 12.68
C ARG A 174 14.92 4.11 12.30
N ILE A 175 14.27 3.83 11.17
CA ILE A 175 14.09 2.48 10.64
C ILE A 175 15.43 1.85 10.28
N GLU A 176 16.26 2.55 9.51
CA GLU A 176 17.59 2.05 9.10
C GLU A 176 18.46 1.70 10.31
N GLU A 177 18.49 2.58 11.31
CA GLU A 177 19.23 2.35 12.55
C GLU A 177 18.68 1.17 13.36
N ALA A 178 17.35 1.00 13.41
CA ALA A 178 16.74 -0.16 14.07
C ALA A 178 17.12 -1.48 13.39
N LEU A 179 17.17 -1.51 12.05
CA LEU A 179 17.61 -2.67 11.27
C LEU A 179 19.11 -2.95 11.49
N ARG A 180 19.94 -1.90 11.50
CA ARG A 180 21.38 -2.00 11.77
C ARG A 180 21.64 -2.58 13.17
N GLU A 181 20.94 -2.08 14.18
CA GLU A 181 21.05 -2.59 15.55
C GLU A 181 20.58 -4.04 15.65
N ALA A 182 19.43 -4.38 15.06
CA ALA A 182 18.93 -5.75 15.00
C ALA A 182 19.99 -6.71 14.42
N GLY A 183 20.59 -6.36 13.29
CA GLY A 183 21.65 -7.15 12.66
C GLY A 183 22.87 -7.34 13.57
N MET A 184 23.29 -6.29 14.30
CA MET A 184 24.42 -6.39 15.25
C MET A 184 24.12 -7.29 16.44
N LEU A 185 22.92 -7.20 17.02
CA LEU A 185 22.52 -8.01 18.17
C LEU A 185 22.42 -9.50 17.81
N LEU A 186 21.85 -9.81 16.65
CA LEU A 186 21.75 -11.18 16.14
C LEU A 186 23.14 -11.76 15.84
N LYS A 187 24.07 -10.98 15.27
CA LYS A 187 25.48 -11.40 15.08
C LYS A 187 26.19 -11.69 16.40
N ARG A 188 25.79 -11.04 17.50
CA ARG A 188 26.33 -11.28 18.85
C ARG A 188 25.68 -12.48 19.56
N GLY A 189 24.78 -13.20 18.89
CA GLY A 189 24.14 -14.40 19.41
C GLY A 189 22.84 -14.15 20.17
N GLU A 190 22.27 -12.94 20.12
CA GLU A 190 20.95 -12.70 20.69
C GLU A 190 19.87 -13.43 19.88
N SER A 191 18.88 -14.01 20.56
CA SER A 191 17.84 -14.80 19.89
C SER A 191 16.82 -13.90 19.18
N PRO A 192 16.40 -14.25 17.94
CA PRO A 192 15.36 -13.52 17.21
C PRO A 192 14.00 -13.78 17.88
N THR A 193 13.54 -12.84 18.70
CA THR A 193 12.29 -12.99 19.48
C THR A 193 11.39 -11.77 19.32
N HIS A 194 10.08 -11.94 19.56
CA HIS A 194 9.14 -10.81 19.61
C HIS A 194 9.54 -9.75 20.66
N ALA A 195 10.19 -10.17 21.75
CA ALA A 195 10.72 -9.28 22.78
C ALA A 195 11.86 -8.40 22.26
N LEU A 196 12.79 -8.97 21.47
CA LEU A 196 13.83 -8.20 20.78
C LEU A 196 13.21 -7.15 19.86
N VAL A 197 12.22 -7.54 19.05
CA VAL A 197 11.54 -6.60 18.15
C VAL A 197 10.83 -5.48 18.91
N ALA A 198 10.13 -5.80 20.00
CA ALA A 198 9.49 -4.80 20.86
C ALA A 198 10.48 -3.82 21.51
N ARG A 199 11.66 -4.31 21.91
CA ARG A 199 12.72 -3.48 22.46
C ARG A 199 13.28 -2.50 21.42
N LEU A 200 13.52 -2.98 20.21
CA LEU A 200 13.98 -2.15 19.08
C LEU A 200 12.93 -1.12 18.67
N ALA A 201 11.67 -1.54 18.52
CA ALA A 201 10.55 -0.66 18.19
C ALA A 201 10.41 0.49 19.20
N ARG A 202 10.52 0.21 20.50
CA ARG A 202 10.47 1.23 21.55
C ARG A 202 11.66 2.18 21.48
N ARG A 203 12.87 1.65 21.35
CA ARG A 203 14.10 2.45 21.29
C ARG A 203 14.10 3.41 20.10
N TRP A 204 13.72 2.92 18.93
CA TRP A 204 13.75 3.67 17.68
C TRP A 204 12.43 4.36 17.35
N GLY A 205 11.45 4.26 18.24
CA GLY A 205 10.17 4.93 18.10
C GLY A 205 9.27 4.42 16.97
N ILE A 206 9.48 3.19 16.49
CA ILE A 206 8.70 2.54 15.43
C ILE A 206 7.53 1.79 16.08
N LEU A 207 6.62 2.56 16.68
CA LEU A 207 5.55 2.05 17.55
C LEU A 207 4.21 1.85 16.84
N GLN A 208 4.04 2.37 15.63
CA GLN A 208 2.77 2.23 14.92
C GLN A 208 2.47 0.77 14.57
N GLY A 209 1.18 0.46 14.47
CA GLY A 209 0.70 -0.80 13.93
C GLY A 209 -0.63 -0.63 13.21
N LYS A 210 -1.11 -1.72 12.61
CA LYS A 210 -2.33 -1.70 11.78
C LYS A 210 -3.14 -2.99 11.85
N TRP A 211 -4.45 -2.82 11.97
CA TRP A 211 -5.44 -3.85 11.68
C TRP A 211 -5.68 -3.95 10.19
N LEU A 212 -5.70 -5.19 9.67
CA LEU A 212 -5.84 -5.56 8.27
C LEU A 212 -7.15 -6.32 8.08
N LEU A 213 -8.06 -5.75 7.30
CA LEU A 213 -9.32 -6.37 6.89
C LEU A 213 -9.21 -6.80 5.42
N PHE A 214 -9.78 -7.95 5.08
CA PHE A 214 -9.73 -8.53 3.74
C PHE A 214 -11.14 -8.77 3.21
N PRO A 215 -11.75 -7.78 2.52
CA PRO A 215 -13.10 -7.92 1.99
C PRO A 215 -13.22 -9.07 0.99
N GLY A 216 -14.31 -9.84 1.09
CA GLY A 216 -14.54 -11.00 0.24
C GLY A 216 -14.95 -10.66 -1.19
N SER A 217 -15.51 -9.47 -1.41
CA SER A 217 -15.99 -8.98 -2.71
C SER A 217 -15.72 -7.49 -2.88
N ALA A 218 -15.81 -7.00 -4.12
CA ALA A 218 -15.72 -5.56 -4.42
C ALA A 218 -16.81 -4.74 -3.70
N THR A 219 -18.01 -5.31 -3.58
CA THR A 219 -19.12 -4.68 -2.83
C THR A 219 -18.82 -4.63 -1.33
N ASP A 220 -18.27 -5.70 -0.76
CA ASP A 220 -17.83 -5.71 0.63
C ASP A 220 -16.71 -4.70 0.87
N ALA A 221 -15.78 -4.53 -0.09
CA ALA A 221 -14.70 -3.57 0.00
C ALA A 221 -15.23 -2.13 0.07
N ASP A 222 -16.14 -1.76 -0.84
CA ASP A 222 -16.79 -0.45 -0.82
C ASP A 222 -17.53 -0.21 0.50
N ARG A 223 -18.34 -1.19 0.95
CA ARG A 223 -19.16 -1.07 2.16
C ARG A 223 -18.30 -1.00 3.43
N ALA A 224 -17.31 -1.87 3.55
CA ALA A 224 -16.40 -1.87 4.70
C ALA A 224 -15.57 -0.59 4.73
N TRP A 225 -15.10 -0.11 3.58
CA TRP A 225 -14.36 1.15 3.49
C TRP A 225 -15.20 2.34 3.92
N GLU A 226 -16.46 2.44 3.45
CA GLU A 226 -17.36 3.50 3.87
C GLU A 226 -17.57 3.53 5.40
N LEU A 227 -17.80 2.37 6.01
CA LEU A 227 -17.98 2.26 7.47
C LEU A 227 -16.71 2.63 8.25
N VAL A 228 -15.55 2.12 7.81
CA VAL A 228 -14.26 2.44 8.44
C VAL A 228 -13.96 3.92 8.30
N ALA A 229 -14.12 4.48 7.11
CA ALA A 229 -13.77 5.86 6.83
C ALA A 229 -14.62 6.85 7.65
N ARG A 230 -15.93 6.61 7.75
CA ARG A 230 -16.82 7.40 8.62
C ARG A 230 -16.40 7.30 10.08
N ALA A 231 -16.16 6.10 10.58
CA ALA A 231 -15.74 5.91 11.97
C ALA A 231 -14.38 6.58 12.26
N THR A 232 -13.46 6.63 11.29
CA THR A 232 -12.22 7.41 11.41
C THR A 232 -12.50 8.90 11.54
N VAL A 233 -13.28 9.48 10.62
CA VAL A 233 -13.61 10.93 10.62
C VAL A 233 -14.44 11.35 11.84
N GLU A 234 -15.25 10.44 12.39
CA GLU A 234 -15.98 10.60 13.66
C GLU A 234 -15.06 10.55 14.90
N GLY A 235 -13.77 10.25 14.74
CA GLY A 235 -12.82 10.14 15.84
C GLY A 235 -12.95 8.85 16.64
N ARG A 236 -13.57 7.81 16.09
CA ARG A 236 -13.70 6.49 16.74
C ARG A 236 -12.44 5.62 16.60
N PHE A 237 -11.53 6.01 15.72
CA PHE A 237 -10.21 5.42 15.52
C PHE A 237 -9.13 6.49 15.68
N PHE A 238 -7.90 6.04 15.97
CA PHE A 238 -6.75 6.92 16.09
C PHE A 238 -6.19 7.28 14.71
N GLY A 239 -6.40 8.53 14.28
CA GLY A 239 -5.71 9.10 13.12
C GLY A 239 -6.25 8.61 11.77
N GLU A 240 -5.54 7.66 11.15
CA GLU A 240 -5.63 7.36 9.72
C GLU A 240 -6.15 5.94 9.42
N ALA A 241 -6.93 5.82 8.34
CA ALA A 241 -7.25 4.53 7.71
C ALA A 241 -6.97 4.58 6.20
N LYS A 242 -6.61 3.42 5.61
CA LYS A 242 -6.26 3.29 4.18
C LYS A 242 -6.96 2.09 3.56
N VAL A 243 -7.32 2.16 2.29
CA VAL A 243 -7.77 1.02 1.49
C VAL A 243 -7.03 0.94 0.17
N SER A 244 -6.66 -0.27 -0.23
CA SER A 244 -6.04 -0.52 -1.53
C SER A 244 -7.10 -0.45 -2.65
N PRO A 245 -6.81 0.21 -3.77
CA PRO A 245 -7.64 0.19 -4.98
C PRO A 245 -7.72 -1.18 -5.65
N CYS A 246 -8.58 -1.32 -6.65
CA CYS A 246 -8.74 -2.56 -7.40
C CYS A 246 -7.50 -2.84 -8.25
N ARG A 247 -6.98 -4.07 -8.19
CA ARG A 247 -5.90 -4.52 -9.08
C ARG A 247 -6.42 -4.62 -10.51
N THR A 248 -5.77 -3.94 -11.46
CA THR A 248 -6.08 -4.08 -12.89
C THR A 248 -5.49 -5.38 -13.45
N ASP A 249 -6.10 -5.93 -14.50
CA ASP A 249 -5.74 -7.25 -15.06
C ASP A 249 -4.31 -7.30 -15.63
N ALA A 250 -3.66 -6.14 -15.88
CA ALA A 250 -2.27 -6.05 -16.32
C ALA A 250 -1.25 -6.63 -15.31
N LYS A 251 -1.54 -6.60 -14.00
CA LYS A 251 -0.69 -7.26 -12.98
C LYS A 251 -1.05 -8.74 -12.79
N ARG A 252 -2.27 -9.15 -13.13
CA ARG A 252 -2.75 -10.54 -13.04
C ARG A 252 -1.97 -11.48 -13.96
N GLY A 253 -1.63 -11.01 -15.17
CA GLY A 253 -0.89 -11.80 -16.17
C GLY A 253 0.60 -12.04 -15.85
N LYS A 254 1.24 -11.17 -15.05
CA LYS A 254 2.65 -11.35 -14.66
C LYS A 254 2.82 -12.34 -13.50
N GLU A 255 1.92 -12.30 -12.51
CA GLU A 255 1.94 -13.27 -11.39
C GLU A 255 1.51 -14.67 -11.85
N SER A 256 0.48 -14.79 -12.70
CA SER A 256 0.04 -16.09 -13.23
C SER A 256 1.08 -16.75 -14.15
N ALA A 257 1.80 -15.96 -14.97
CA ALA A 257 2.88 -16.48 -15.82
C ALA A 257 4.10 -16.94 -15.01
N MET A 258 4.39 -16.29 -13.88
CA MET A 258 5.49 -16.67 -12.98
C MET A 258 5.17 -17.94 -12.16
N GLU A 259 3.89 -18.14 -11.83
CA GLU A 259 3.41 -19.36 -11.17
C GLU A 259 3.33 -20.56 -12.13
N GLU A 260 2.99 -20.34 -13.39
CA GLU A 260 2.90 -21.39 -14.42
C GLU A 260 4.27 -21.80 -14.97
N THR A 261 5.23 -20.86 -15.06
CA THR A 261 6.63 -21.17 -15.40
C THR A 261 7.38 -21.89 -14.27
N SER A 262 6.99 -21.69 -13.01
CA SER A 262 7.52 -22.45 -11.86
C SER A 262 7.02 -23.90 -11.83
N LYS A 263 5.85 -24.20 -12.40
CA LYS A 263 5.34 -25.58 -12.52
C LYS A 263 6.00 -26.37 -13.67
N ARG A 264 6.50 -25.70 -14.72
CA ARG A 264 7.14 -26.37 -15.87
C ARG A 264 8.65 -26.62 -15.72
N ARG A 265 9.30 -26.11 -14.66
CA ARG A 265 10.73 -26.34 -14.38
C ARG A 265 11.00 -27.51 -13.41
N GLY A 266 10.01 -28.36 -13.16
CA GLY A 266 10.11 -29.49 -12.25
C GLY A 266 10.28 -30.86 -12.89
N ASP A 267 10.52 -30.94 -14.21
CA ASP A 267 10.64 -32.25 -14.88
C ASP A 267 11.65 -32.17 -16.03
N LYS A 268 12.93 -32.33 -15.69
CA LYS A 268 13.99 -32.70 -16.64
C LYS A 268 15.08 -33.54 -15.97
N ASP A 269 15.21 -34.73 -16.54
CA ASP A 269 16.42 -35.55 -16.71
C ASP A 269 16.81 -36.52 -15.59
N VAL A 270 16.40 -37.78 -15.76
CA VAL A 270 17.29 -38.93 -15.52
C VAL A 270 17.41 -39.70 -16.83
N ASN A 271 18.62 -39.65 -17.38
CA ASN A 271 19.09 -40.40 -18.53
C ASN A 271 19.47 -41.82 -18.05
N ASP A 272 18.90 -42.86 -18.63
CA ASP A 272 19.51 -44.21 -18.57
C ASP A 272 19.41 -44.87 -19.96
N THR A 273 20.58 -45.23 -20.45
CA THR A 273 20.84 -45.90 -21.73
C THR A 273 20.61 -47.40 -21.62
N ARG A 274 19.83 -47.99 -22.53
CA ARG A 274 20.09 -49.33 -23.11
C ARG A 274 19.25 -49.60 -24.37
N HIS A 275 19.88 -50.34 -25.28
CA HIS A 275 19.51 -50.67 -26.65
C HIS A 275 18.16 -51.40 -26.85
N GLU A 276 17.46 -51.11 -27.97
CA GLU A 276 17.12 -52.08 -29.05
C GLU A 276 16.35 -51.39 -30.22
N VAL A 277 16.34 -52.03 -31.39
CA VAL A 277 16.07 -51.54 -32.78
C VAL A 277 14.70 -52.11 -33.28
N PRO A 278 14.16 -51.85 -34.51
CA PRO A 278 13.39 -50.70 -35.03
C PRO A 278 11.93 -50.99 -35.58
N ASN A 279 11.08 -49.94 -35.65
CA ASN A 279 10.02 -49.61 -36.68
C ASN A 279 8.79 -50.55 -36.93
N PRO A 280 7.74 -50.17 -37.74
CA PRO A 280 7.05 -48.88 -38.03
C PRO A 280 5.52 -48.91 -37.80
N GLU A 281 4.85 -47.75 -37.96
CA GLU A 281 3.57 -47.51 -38.68
C GLU A 281 2.62 -46.50 -37.98
N GLN A 282 2.56 -45.31 -38.58
CA GLN A 282 1.47 -44.32 -38.57
C GLN A 282 0.28 -44.86 -39.43
N PRO A 283 -0.97 -44.32 -39.41
CA PRO A 283 -1.30 -42.89 -39.27
C PRO A 283 -2.61 -42.51 -38.53
N SER A 284 -2.72 -41.21 -38.26
CA SER A 284 -3.93 -40.46 -37.90
C SER A 284 -5.04 -40.53 -38.96
N PRO A 285 -6.31 -40.26 -38.60
CA PRO A 285 -6.96 -39.09 -39.20
C PRO A 285 -7.83 -38.26 -38.24
N SER A 286 -8.06 -37.02 -38.70
CA SER A 286 -8.72 -35.87 -38.08
C SER A 286 -10.28 -35.97 -38.01
N PRO A 287 -11.03 -34.86 -37.90
CA PRO A 287 -11.76 -34.42 -36.70
C PRO A 287 -13.28 -34.58 -36.83
N MET A 288 -14.00 -34.74 -35.72
CA MET A 288 -15.46 -34.54 -35.72
C MET A 288 -15.92 -33.64 -34.58
N SER A 289 -16.71 -32.66 -34.98
CA SER A 289 -17.43 -31.66 -34.20
C SER A 289 -18.68 -32.25 -33.51
N ARG A 290 -19.18 -31.47 -32.53
CA ARG A 290 -20.44 -31.55 -31.74
C ARG A 290 -20.09 -31.68 -30.26
N SER A 291 -20.73 -31.02 -29.31
CA SER A 291 -21.91 -30.15 -29.29
C SER A 291 -21.82 -29.34 -28.00
N THR A 292 -22.41 -28.15 -28.03
CA THR A 292 -22.67 -27.26 -26.91
C THR A 292 -23.26 -27.98 -25.69
N ASP A 293 -22.70 -27.75 -24.51
CA ASP A 293 -23.41 -27.93 -23.24
C ASP A 293 -23.43 -26.61 -22.46
N LEU A 294 -24.63 -26.03 -22.39
CA LEU A 294 -25.00 -24.85 -21.64
C LEU A 294 -25.31 -25.29 -20.21
N SER A 295 -24.30 -25.37 -19.35
CA SER A 295 -24.50 -25.40 -17.90
C SER A 295 -23.90 -24.14 -17.28
N GLY A 296 -24.79 -23.30 -16.74
CA GLY A 296 -24.45 -22.07 -16.05
C GLY A 296 -23.54 -22.34 -14.86
N ARG A 297 -22.22 -22.17 -15.07
CA ARG A 297 -21.28 -21.96 -13.97
C ARG A 297 -21.64 -20.61 -13.34
N LYS A 298 -22.27 -20.64 -12.15
CA LYS A 298 -22.17 -19.53 -11.20
C LYS A 298 -20.69 -19.16 -11.14
N ARG A 299 -20.34 -17.99 -11.69
CA ARG A 299 -19.02 -17.38 -11.47
C ARG A 299 -18.88 -17.28 -9.96
N GLN A 300 -18.11 -18.18 -9.36
CA GLN A 300 -17.61 -17.98 -8.01
C GLN A 300 -16.91 -16.62 -8.06
N SER A 301 -17.43 -15.65 -7.32
CA SER A 301 -16.78 -14.35 -7.21
C SER A 301 -15.42 -14.60 -6.58
N GLU A 302 -14.38 -14.55 -7.39
CA GLU A 302 -12.99 -14.60 -6.92
C GLU A 302 -12.82 -13.59 -5.77
N PRO A 303 -12.13 -13.98 -4.67
CA PRO A 303 -11.96 -13.12 -3.50
C PRO A 303 -11.35 -11.78 -3.93
N SER A 304 -11.90 -10.70 -3.39
CA SER A 304 -11.45 -9.36 -3.76
C SER A 304 -9.99 -9.15 -3.32
N PRO A 305 -9.12 -8.54 -4.15
CA PRO A 305 -7.72 -8.31 -3.79
C PRO A 305 -7.54 -7.10 -2.86
N HIS A 306 -8.60 -6.58 -2.25
CA HIS A 306 -8.56 -5.39 -1.43
C HIS A 306 -8.05 -5.69 -0.03
N VAL A 307 -7.33 -4.73 0.55
CA VAL A 307 -6.99 -4.68 1.98
C VAL A 307 -7.38 -3.31 2.53
N ILE A 308 -8.00 -3.30 3.70
CA ILE A 308 -8.25 -2.08 4.48
C ILE A 308 -7.35 -2.12 5.71
N CYS A 309 -6.61 -1.04 5.94
CA CYS A 309 -5.71 -0.82 7.05
C CYS A 309 -6.32 0.22 8.01
N VAL A 310 -6.43 -0.11 9.29
CA VAL A 310 -6.80 0.84 10.36
C VAL A 310 -5.67 0.90 11.37
N TYR A 311 -5.11 2.08 11.57
CA TYR A 311 -3.87 2.24 12.32
C TYR A 311 -4.09 2.50 13.81
N THR A 312 -3.04 2.19 14.58
CA THR A 312 -2.94 2.46 16.01
C THR A 312 -1.57 3.08 16.29
N PRO A 313 -1.48 4.10 17.16
CA PRO A 313 -0.26 4.89 17.35
C PRO A 313 0.86 4.11 18.06
N ASP A 314 0.50 3.24 19.00
CA ASP A 314 1.42 2.37 19.71
C ASP A 314 0.88 0.94 19.77
N TYR A 315 1.58 -0.01 19.13
CA TYR A 315 1.24 -1.42 19.15
C TYR A 315 1.55 -2.11 20.47
N LEU A 316 2.38 -1.49 21.31
CA LEU A 316 2.71 -1.95 22.66
C LEU A 316 1.66 -1.50 23.67
N ASP A 317 0.89 -0.45 23.38
CA ASP A 317 -0.32 -0.10 24.13
C ASP A 317 -1.51 -0.94 23.66
N ALA A 318 -1.63 -2.12 24.23
CA ALA A 318 -2.69 -3.01 23.81
C ALA A 318 -4.10 -2.61 24.28
N ARG A 319 -4.28 -1.56 25.10
CA ARG A 319 -5.61 -0.93 25.29
C ARG A 319 -6.03 -0.21 24.02
N SER A 320 -5.14 0.59 23.42
CA SER A 320 -5.39 1.25 22.14
C SER A 320 -5.65 0.24 21.02
N VAL A 321 -4.87 -0.85 20.97
CA VAL A 321 -5.07 -1.93 19.99
C VAL A 321 -6.42 -2.63 20.15
N GLU A 322 -6.81 -2.96 21.40
CA GLU A 322 -8.10 -3.56 21.74
C GLU A 322 -9.27 -2.63 21.43
N GLN A 323 -9.15 -1.34 21.75
CA GLN A 323 -10.19 -0.36 21.48
C GLN A 323 -10.52 -0.28 19.99
N VAL A 324 -9.52 -0.28 19.12
CA VAL A 324 -9.75 -0.31 17.66
C VAL A 324 -10.44 -1.60 17.24
N ALA A 325 -10.06 -2.76 17.80
CA ALA A 325 -10.71 -4.04 17.50
C ALA A 325 -12.19 -4.07 17.92
N VAL A 326 -12.50 -3.56 19.11
CA VAL A 326 -13.87 -3.45 19.63
C VAL A 326 -14.69 -2.50 18.75
N THR A 327 -14.12 -1.36 18.37
CA THR A 327 -14.78 -0.43 17.45
C THR A 327 -15.05 -1.11 16.11
N LEU A 328 -14.07 -1.78 15.49
CA LEU A 328 -14.24 -2.52 14.23
C LEU A 328 -15.34 -3.58 14.32
N ALA A 329 -15.44 -4.29 15.45
CA ALA A 329 -16.51 -5.27 15.68
C ALA A 329 -17.90 -4.62 15.80
N SER A 330 -17.97 -3.35 16.23
CA SER A 330 -19.22 -2.63 16.48
C SER A 330 -19.78 -1.86 15.27
N ILE A 331 -18.97 -1.53 14.26
CA ILE A 331 -19.39 -0.69 13.12
C ILE A 331 -20.21 -1.43 12.05
N GLY A 332 -20.55 -2.70 12.26
CA GLY A 332 -21.42 -3.45 11.34
C GLY A 332 -20.72 -3.89 10.04
N LEU A 333 -19.45 -4.28 10.13
CA LEU A 333 -18.68 -4.75 8.98
C LEU A 333 -19.34 -5.94 8.25
N PRO A 334 -19.17 -6.05 6.91
CA PRO A 334 -19.57 -7.23 6.15
C PRO A 334 -19.01 -8.51 6.74
N ALA A 335 -19.71 -9.64 6.57
CA ALA A 335 -19.31 -10.93 7.14
C ALA A 335 -17.87 -11.34 6.77
N SER A 336 -17.44 -11.04 5.54
CA SER A 336 -16.08 -11.30 5.06
C SER A 336 -15.00 -10.47 5.76
N CYS A 337 -15.37 -9.32 6.35
CA CYS A 337 -14.49 -8.43 7.09
C CYS A 337 -14.56 -8.61 8.62
N ARG A 338 -15.34 -9.58 9.12
CA ARG A 338 -15.49 -9.81 10.57
C ARG A 338 -14.28 -10.48 11.21
N SER A 339 -13.37 -11.03 10.40
CA SER A 339 -12.07 -11.52 10.84
C SER A 339 -10.99 -10.57 10.32
N PHE A 340 -10.20 -10.02 11.23
CA PHE A 340 -9.16 -9.06 10.91
C PHE A 340 -7.85 -9.40 11.62
N ARG A 341 -6.74 -8.99 11.03
CA ARG A 341 -5.37 -9.35 11.45
C ARG A 341 -4.59 -8.13 11.89
N TYR A 342 -3.91 -8.17 13.01
CA TYR A 342 -3.05 -7.05 13.42
C TYR A 342 -1.58 -7.28 13.06
N LYS A 343 -0.90 -6.23 12.59
CA LYS A 343 0.53 -6.25 12.22
C LYS A 343 1.24 -4.97 12.71
N PRO A 344 2.27 -5.08 13.58
CA PRO A 344 3.16 -3.96 13.89
C PRO A 344 3.95 -3.48 12.67
N ASP A 345 4.24 -2.19 12.58
CA ASP A 345 4.98 -1.63 11.43
C ASP A 345 6.44 -2.08 11.44
N MET A 346 7.03 -2.22 12.62
CA MET A 346 8.36 -2.82 12.80
C MET A 346 8.48 -4.22 12.15
N TYR A 347 7.42 -5.02 12.12
CA TYR A 347 7.43 -6.34 11.45
C TYR A 347 7.46 -6.19 9.93
N THR A 348 6.91 -5.12 9.39
CA THR A 348 6.98 -4.79 7.96
C THR A 348 8.41 -4.45 7.56
N HIS A 349 9.10 -3.62 8.36
CA HIS A 349 10.50 -3.25 8.10
C HIS A 349 11.47 -4.44 8.25
N LEU A 350 11.22 -5.33 9.21
CA LEU A 350 12.02 -6.55 9.43
C LEU A 350 11.69 -7.71 8.48
N GLY A 351 10.78 -7.54 7.52
CA GLY A 351 10.42 -8.60 6.57
C GLY A 351 9.63 -9.77 7.18
N VAL A 352 8.98 -9.59 8.32
CA VAL A 352 8.19 -10.64 9.00
C VAL A 352 6.80 -10.74 8.36
N TYR A 353 6.59 -11.78 7.55
CA TYR A 353 5.34 -12.04 6.81
C TYR A 353 4.84 -13.47 7.02
N ALA A 354 3.53 -13.71 6.86
CA ALA A 354 2.96 -15.06 7.05
C ALA A 354 3.44 -16.09 6.01
N SER A 355 3.95 -15.65 4.85
CA SER A 355 4.43 -16.50 3.76
C SER A 355 5.86 -16.99 3.92
N SER A 356 6.63 -16.49 4.91
CA SER A 356 7.94 -17.09 5.25
C SER A 356 7.82 -18.54 5.75
N MET A 357 6.60 -19.07 5.87
CA MET A 357 6.30 -20.49 6.17
C MET A 357 6.16 -21.43 4.96
N ARG A 358 6.11 -20.98 3.69
CA ARG A 358 5.78 -21.87 2.53
C ARG A 358 6.95 -22.16 1.57
N GLY A 359 8.18 -22.17 2.07
CA GLY A 359 9.39 -22.41 1.25
C GLY A 359 10.37 -23.48 1.74
N GLN A 360 10.11 -24.14 2.87
CA GLN A 360 11.05 -25.11 3.47
C GLN A 360 10.40 -26.46 3.81
N GLN A 361 9.73 -27.05 2.82
CA GLN A 361 9.59 -28.50 2.74
C GLN A 361 10.22 -28.96 1.41
N ARG A 362 11.50 -28.63 1.23
CA ARG A 362 12.37 -29.39 0.34
C ARG A 362 13.21 -30.28 1.24
N SER A 363 13.04 -31.59 1.04
CA SER A 363 13.88 -32.72 1.50
C SER A 363 14.94 -32.37 2.55
N CYS A 364 14.78 -32.96 3.74
CA CYS A 364 15.79 -33.04 4.77
C CYS A 364 17.08 -33.69 4.23
N SER A 365 17.97 -32.89 3.67
CA SER A 365 19.36 -33.25 3.35
C SER A 365 20.13 -32.01 2.86
N ALA A 366 20.23 -31.00 3.71
CA ALA A 366 21.27 -29.98 3.60
C ALA A 366 21.63 -29.53 5.02
N GLU A 367 22.91 -29.63 5.32
CA GLU A 367 23.53 -29.38 6.62
C GLU A 367 23.34 -27.92 7.08
N ASN A 368 23.54 -27.70 8.38
CA ASN A 368 23.49 -26.43 9.11
C ASN A 368 24.22 -25.25 8.41
N GLU A 369 23.60 -24.58 7.45
CA GLU A 369 24.02 -23.22 7.06
C GLU A 369 23.21 -22.20 7.86
N ALA A 370 23.91 -21.41 8.67
CA ALA A 370 23.34 -20.25 9.35
C ALA A 370 22.80 -19.25 8.31
N PRO A 371 21.78 -18.43 8.65
CA PRO A 371 21.24 -17.43 7.75
C PRO A 371 22.35 -16.50 7.21
N ARG A 372 22.36 -16.23 5.91
CA ARG A 372 23.38 -15.37 5.27
C ARG A 372 23.25 -13.91 5.69
N ASP A 373 22.01 -13.44 5.93
CA ASP A 373 21.72 -12.18 6.59
C ASP A 373 21.19 -12.46 8.01
N PRO A 374 21.80 -11.88 9.08
CA PRO A 374 21.26 -12.00 10.43
C PRO A 374 19.77 -11.61 10.55
N LEU A 375 19.29 -10.66 9.75
CA LEU A 375 17.88 -10.22 9.77
C LEU A 375 16.90 -11.29 9.25
N ASP A 376 17.36 -12.24 8.43
CA ASP A 376 16.53 -13.36 7.96
C ASP A 376 16.01 -14.21 9.13
N ALA A 377 16.73 -14.23 10.25
CA ALA A 377 16.32 -14.92 11.47
C ALA A 377 15.08 -14.27 12.11
N LEU A 378 14.93 -12.94 12.00
CA LEU A 378 13.73 -12.23 12.46
C LEU A 378 12.57 -12.40 11.48
N ALA A 379 12.83 -12.43 10.17
CA ALA A 379 11.81 -12.66 9.14
C ALA A 379 11.09 -14.03 9.26
N GLN A 380 11.74 -14.99 9.92
CA GLN A 380 11.20 -16.32 10.23
C GLN A 380 10.29 -16.35 11.47
N LEU A 381 10.20 -15.26 12.24
CA LEU A 381 9.25 -15.18 13.34
C LEU A 381 7.83 -15.41 12.81
N LYS A 382 7.08 -16.29 13.47
CA LYS A 382 5.65 -16.41 13.19
C LYS A 382 5.03 -15.05 13.53
N PRO A 383 4.46 -14.31 12.56
CA PRO A 383 3.84 -13.05 12.89
C PRO A 383 2.74 -13.32 13.92
N CYS A 384 2.69 -12.52 14.99
CA CYS A 384 1.57 -12.53 15.92
C CYS A 384 0.35 -11.99 15.17
N VAL A 385 -0.30 -12.85 14.41
CA VAL A 385 -1.51 -12.54 13.67
C VAL A 385 -2.66 -12.66 14.65
N TYR A 386 -3.00 -11.55 15.29
CA TYR A 386 -4.13 -11.50 16.21
C TYR A 386 -5.41 -11.52 15.39
N THR A 387 -6.29 -12.49 15.64
CA THR A 387 -7.60 -12.59 15.00
C THR A 387 -8.68 -12.26 16.01
N ALA A 388 -9.51 -11.28 15.72
CA ALA A 388 -10.78 -11.10 16.43
C ALA A 388 -11.93 -11.35 15.47
N SER A 389 -12.98 -12.00 15.96
CA SER A 389 -14.21 -12.23 15.23
C SER A 389 -15.41 -11.58 15.91
N SER A 390 -16.18 -10.78 15.18
CA SER A 390 -17.43 -10.20 15.69
C SER A 390 -18.57 -11.24 15.55
N GLY A 391 -18.77 -12.06 16.57
CA GLY A 391 -19.93 -12.97 16.69
C GLY A 391 -21.07 -12.32 17.47
N GLU A 392 -22.30 -12.46 16.98
CA GLU A 392 -23.51 -12.09 17.72
C GLU A 392 -23.73 -13.06 18.90
N ALA A 393 -24.01 -12.48 20.07
CA ALA A 393 -24.50 -13.05 21.33
C ALA A 393 -23.48 -13.02 22.49
N HIS A 394 -23.79 -12.12 23.44
CA HIS A 394 -23.35 -12.12 24.85
C HIS A 394 -21.83 -12.13 25.11
N GLY A 395 -21.29 -10.92 25.31
CA GLY A 395 -20.27 -10.67 26.33
C GLY A 395 -19.02 -11.52 26.26
N ARG A 396 -18.09 -11.11 25.38
CA ARG A 396 -16.62 -11.07 25.55
C ARG A 396 -15.99 -11.21 24.16
N THR A 397 -15.66 -10.07 23.54
CA THR A 397 -14.60 -10.04 22.51
C THR A 397 -13.31 -10.43 23.24
N ARG A 398 -12.96 -11.73 23.26
CA ARG A 398 -11.76 -12.19 23.95
C ARG A 398 -10.55 -11.81 23.12
N VAL A 399 -10.00 -10.66 23.47
CA VAL A 399 -8.63 -10.20 23.22
C VAL A 399 -7.61 -11.05 24.02
N ASP A 400 -7.97 -12.27 24.44
CA ASP A 400 -7.21 -13.12 25.35
C ASP A 400 -5.84 -13.52 24.77
N ASP A 401 -5.67 -13.50 23.44
CA ASP A 401 -4.40 -13.78 22.77
C ASP A 401 -3.49 -12.56 22.56
N ILE A 402 -3.98 -11.32 22.68
CA ILE A 402 -3.14 -10.11 22.51
C ILE A 402 -2.06 -10.04 23.61
N TYR A 403 -2.32 -10.66 24.77
CA TYR A 403 -1.45 -10.58 25.94
C TYR A 403 -0.88 -11.91 26.46
N GLY A 404 -1.35 -13.07 25.99
CA GLY A 404 -0.87 -14.39 26.46
C GLY A 404 0.62 -14.66 26.21
N LEU A 405 1.21 -13.94 25.25
CA LEU A 405 2.65 -13.96 24.94
C LEU A 405 3.47 -12.92 25.74
N PHE A 406 2.88 -11.78 26.12
CA PHE A 406 3.60 -10.72 26.85
C PHE A 406 3.55 -10.89 28.38
N ARG A 407 2.51 -11.52 28.95
CA ARG A 407 2.42 -11.75 30.41
C ARG A 407 3.30 -12.87 30.95
N ARG A 408 3.82 -13.78 30.12
CA ARG A 408 4.57 -14.96 30.61
C ARG A 408 6.05 -14.72 30.91
N ARG A 409 6.58 -13.51 30.68
CA ARG A 409 7.93 -13.09 31.09
C ARG A 409 8.01 -11.57 31.32
N GLN A 410 7.31 -11.08 32.33
CA GLN A 410 7.88 -10.03 33.19
C GLN A 410 8.35 -10.70 34.48
#